data_AF-A0A934CBU5-F1
#
_entry.id   AF-A0A934CBU5-F1
#
_cell.length_a   1.000
_cell.length_b   1.000
_cell.length_c   1.000
_cell.angle_alpha   90.00
_cell.angle_beta   90.00
_cell.angle_gamma   90.00
#
_symmetry.space_group_name_H-M   'P 1'
#
loop_
_entity.id
_entity.type
_entity.pdbx_description
1 polymer ?
#
loop_
_entity_poly.entity_id
_entity_poly.type
_entity_poly.pdbx_seq_one_letter_code
_entity_poly.pdbx_strand_id
1 'polypeptide(L)'
;MAFADGTGTIFGVNEQDRFLPEPNRIGLLTSTVLLALALSRWIPPRGITFELQLPGFLLALPLDAGALLNILTAALAAAGMDWLLRGHPSLNGRATFQWWYLPTLTTFVVSIALSTQPGGAAWVVGFLVGGALVFFVFLAEYVVVDADSPHYTLAVAGLTAMSHTLFFVLAVALRSGGVRLYLLLPALFMAAALTSLRILHLWMGGKWETGWSLGIGLACVQLAAGLHYLPLTPLQFGLLLIGPLYGLTSLAIRLNEGAAVRRATVEPVMVAGLCWGLALLIR
;
A
#
# COMPACT_ATOMS: atom_id res chain seq x y z
N MET A 1 31.34 25.45 53.17
CA MET A 1 30.47 25.91 52.06
C MET A 1 31.21 25.56 50.77
N ALA A 2 30.87 24.45 50.10
CA ALA A 2 29.77 24.37 49.11
C ALA A 2 30.22 25.00 47.77
N PHE A 3 30.30 24.34 46.60
CA PHE A 3 29.91 23.02 46.11
C PHE A 3 30.83 22.62 44.94
N ALA A 4 30.89 21.31 44.69
CA ALA A 4 31.63 20.65 43.64
C ALA A 4 31.26 21.11 42.22
N ASP A 5 32.29 21.17 41.37
CA ASP A 5 32.20 21.35 39.93
C ASP A 5 31.54 20.11 39.31
N GLY A 6 30.27 20.26 38.95
CA GLY A 6 29.46 19.21 38.34
C GLY A 6 29.77 19.12 36.87
N THR A 7 30.60 18.14 36.51
CA THR A 7 30.73 17.58 35.16
C THR A 7 29.37 17.07 34.69
N GLY A 8 28.57 17.97 34.12
CA GLY A 8 27.37 17.64 33.36
C GLY A 8 27.79 17.25 31.95
N THR A 9 28.16 15.99 31.76
CA THR A 9 28.01 15.32 30.47
C THR A 9 26.54 15.46 30.07
N ILE A 10 26.24 16.43 29.21
CA ILE A 10 24.99 16.44 28.45
C ILE A 10 25.06 15.18 27.61
N PHE A 11 24.33 14.15 28.05
CA PHE A 11 24.05 12.97 27.27
C PHE A 11 23.64 13.46 25.88
N GLY A 12 24.47 13.16 24.89
CA GLY A 12 24.07 13.33 23.50
C GLY A 12 22.74 12.62 23.35
N VAL A 13 21.68 13.39 23.09
CA VAL A 13 20.48 12.82 22.48
C VAL A 13 21.00 12.13 21.25
N ASN A 14 20.97 10.80 21.28
CA ASN A 14 21.54 9.97 20.23
C ASN A 14 20.88 10.45 18.94
N GLU A 15 21.62 11.01 17.98
CA GLU A 15 21.02 11.57 16.76
C GLU A 15 20.19 10.51 16.02
N GLN A 16 20.47 9.22 16.27
CA GLN A 16 19.71 8.05 15.84
C GLN A 16 18.27 8.00 16.39
N ASP A 17 18.00 8.47 17.61
CA ASP A 17 16.68 8.44 18.25
C ASP A 17 15.70 9.45 17.64
N ARG A 18 16.19 10.40 16.85
CA ARG A 18 15.34 11.39 16.17
C ARG A 18 14.64 10.84 14.92
N PHE A 19 15.28 9.88 14.23
CA PHE A 19 14.86 9.44 12.89
C PHE A 19 14.07 8.14 12.89
N LEU A 20 14.08 7.40 14.00
CA LEU A 20 13.35 6.14 14.15
C LEU A 20 12.24 6.30 15.19
N PRO A 21 11.09 5.62 15.01
CA PRO A 21 10.01 5.70 15.98
C PRO A 21 10.40 4.97 17.26
N GLU A 22 9.92 5.49 18.40
CA GLU A 22 10.02 4.78 19.68
C GLU A 22 9.50 3.33 19.53
N PRO A 23 10.30 2.31 19.88
CA PRO A 23 9.94 0.90 19.67
C PRO A 23 8.59 0.51 20.28
N ASN A 24 8.25 1.08 21.44
CA ASN A 24 6.99 0.83 22.12
C ASN A 24 5.79 1.37 21.33
N ARG A 25 5.92 2.56 20.71
CA ARG A 25 4.81 3.19 19.97
C ARG A 25 4.51 2.46 18.66
N ILE A 26 5.55 2.14 17.87
CA ILE A 26 5.38 1.36 16.64
C ILE A 26 4.98 -0.09 16.94
N GLY A 27 5.52 -0.68 18.01
CA GLY A 27 5.17 -2.03 18.46
C GLY A 27 3.70 -2.14 18.89
N LEU A 28 3.20 -1.18 19.67
CA LEU A 28 1.80 -1.11 20.07
C LEU A 28 0.87 -0.97 18.85
N LEU A 29 1.18 -0.06 17.94
CA LEU A 29 0.42 0.15 16.71
C LEU A 29 0.34 -1.15 15.88
N THR A 30 1.50 -1.72 15.57
CA THR A 30 1.61 -2.93 14.75
C THR A 30 0.89 -4.10 15.40
N SER A 31 1.07 -4.31 16.71
CA SER A 31 0.41 -5.39 17.45
C SER A 31 -1.11 -5.25 17.47
N THR A 32 -1.62 -4.03 17.63
CA THR A 32 -3.07 -3.79 17.65
C THR A 32 -3.70 -4.06 16.29
N VAL A 33 -3.03 -3.63 15.22
CA VAL A 33 -3.46 -3.91 13.84
C VAL A 33 -3.39 -5.42 13.54
N LEU A 34 -2.31 -6.08 13.92
CA LEU A 34 -2.15 -7.53 13.71
C LEU A 34 -3.15 -8.34 14.52
N LEU A 35 -3.47 -7.92 15.73
CA LEU A 35 -4.51 -8.53 16.55
C LEU A 35 -5.87 -8.40 15.86
N ALA A 36 -6.21 -7.22 15.34
CA ALA A 36 -7.45 -7.02 14.60
C ALA A 36 -7.51 -7.90 13.32
N LEU A 37 -6.41 -8.03 12.59
CA LEU A 37 -6.28 -8.94 11.44
C LEU A 37 -6.43 -10.41 11.84
N ALA A 38 -5.88 -10.83 12.98
CA ALA A 38 -5.98 -12.20 13.46
C ALA A 38 -7.40 -12.55 13.92
N LEU A 39 -8.06 -11.60 14.61
CA LEU A 39 -9.42 -11.77 15.10
C LEU A 39 -10.45 -11.87 13.98
N SER A 40 -10.18 -11.25 12.82
CA SER A 40 -11.14 -11.22 11.72
C SER A 40 -11.52 -12.62 11.21
N ARG A 41 -10.58 -13.57 11.30
CA ARG A 41 -10.77 -14.97 10.90
C ARG A 41 -11.83 -15.71 11.72
N TRP A 42 -12.02 -15.34 12.98
CA TRP A 42 -12.89 -16.05 13.91
C TRP A 42 -14.36 -15.62 13.79
N ILE A 43 -14.62 -14.57 13.02
CA ILE A 43 -15.96 -14.06 12.81
C ILE A 43 -16.59 -14.81 11.63
N PRO A 44 -17.71 -15.54 11.85
CA PRO A 44 -18.36 -16.26 10.77
C PRO A 44 -18.80 -15.29 9.68
N PRO A 45 -18.68 -15.66 8.39
CA PRO A 45 -19.22 -14.88 7.29
C PRO A 45 -20.75 -14.93 7.36
N ARG A 46 -21.33 -14.05 8.17
CA ARG A 46 -22.76 -13.71 8.17
C ARG A 46 -22.88 -12.43 7.36
N GLY A 47 -23.29 -12.56 6.11
CA GLY A 47 -23.44 -11.45 5.19
C GLY A 47 -24.90 -11.14 4.91
N ILE A 48 -25.20 -9.85 4.81
CA ILE A 48 -26.43 -9.36 4.18
C ILE A 48 -26.02 -8.87 2.80
N THR A 49 -26.66 -9.37 1.74
CA THR A 49 -26.46 -8.83 0.40
C THR A 49 -27.31 -7.58 0.24
N PHE A 50 -26.65 -6.43 0.12
CA PHE A 50 -27.31 -5.19 -0.25
C PHE A 50 -27.52 -5.20 -1.77
N GLU A 51 -28.77 -5.36 -2.19
CA GLU A 51 -29.15 -5.39 -3.59
C GLU A 51 -29.82 -4.07 -3.97
N LEU A 52 -29.16 -3.30 -4.84
CA LEU A 52 -29.73 -2.11 -5.44
C LEU A 52 -30.04 -2.39 -6.91
N GLN A 53 -31.32 -2.47 -7.23
CA GLN A 53 -31.80 -2.56 -8.61
C GLN A 53 -31.77 -1.17 -9.25
N LEU A 54 -30.82 -0.98 -10.16
CA LEU A 54 -30.79 0.15 -11.08
C LEU A 54 -31.38 -0.29 -12.42
N PRO A 55 -31.90 0.64 -13.25
CA PRO A 55 -32.43 0.28 -14.57
C PRO A 55 -31.39 -0.47 -15.42
N GLY A 56 -31.58 -1.78 -15.61
CA GLY A 56 -30.69 -2.66 -16.38
C GLY A 56 -29.42 -3.15 -15.63
N PHE A 57 -29.25 -2.84 -14.34
CA PHE A 57 -28.08 -3.25 -13.57
C PHE A 57 -28.44 -3.59 -12.12
N LEU A 58 -28.10 -4.80 -11.68
CA LEU A 58 -28.24 -5.22 -10.29
C LEU A 58 -26.91 -5.04 -9.57
N LEU A 59 -26.82 -4.01 -8.73
CA LEU A 59 -25.68 -3.84 -7.84
C LEU A 59 -25.90 -4.68 -6.59
N ALA A 60 -25.30 -5.87 -6.55
CA ALA A 60 -25.26 -6.71 -5.35
C ALA A 60 -23.91 -6.49 -4.64
N LEU A 61 -23.97 -5.84 -3.48
CA LEU A 61 -22.85 -5.62 -2.56
C LEU A 61 -22.96 -6.60 -1.39
N PRO A 62 -22.10 -7.61 -1.30
CA PRO A 62 -22.04 -8.46 -0.12
C PRO A 62 -21.47 -7.64 1.04
N LEU A 63 -22.33 -7.19 1.95
CA LEU A 63 -21.93 -6.55 3.18
C LEU A 63 -21.92 -7.61 4.28
N ASP A 64 -20.74 -8.18 4.49
CA ASP A 64 -20.50 -9.10 5.58
C ASP A 64 -19.59 -8.49 6.65
N ALA A 65 -19.47 -9.20 7.76
CA ALA A 65 -18.56 -8.81 8.83
C ALA A 65 -17.10 -8.71 8.33
N GLY A 66 -16.70 -9.49 7.32
CA GLY A 66 -15.37 -9.43 6.71
C GLY A 66 -15.10 -8.07 6.06
N ALA A 67 -16.03 -7.55 5.27
CA ALA A 67 -15.93 -6.22 4.65
C ALA A 67 -15.81 -5.12 5.70
N LEU A 68 -16.61 -5.19 6.78
CA LEU A 68 -16.53 -4.25 7.90
C LEU A 68 -15.17 -4.30 8.60
N LEU A 69 -14.60 -5.49 8.80
CA LEU A 69 -13.29 -5.66 9.43
C LEU A 69 -12.15 -5.19 8.53
N ASN A 70 -12.26 -5.37 7.21
CA ASN A 70 -11.30 -4.80 6.26
C ASN A 70 -11.28 -3.26 6.38
N ILE A 71 -12.45 -2.63 6.48
CA ILE A 71 -12.55 -1.17 6.66
C ILE A 71 -12.03 -0.75 8.05
N LEU A 72 -12.36 -1.51 9.10
CA LEU A 72 -11.95 -1.21 10.48
C LEU A 72 -10.44 -1.31 10.64
N THR A 73 -9.79 -2.34 10.09
CA THR A 73 -8.33 -2.51 10.13
C THR A 73 -7.61 -1.42 9.34
N ALA A 74 -8.19 -0.97 8.22
CA ALA A 74 -7.72 0.20 7.48
C ALA A 74 -7.82 1.48 8.32
N ALA A 75 -8.99 1.74 8.93
CA ALA A 75 -9.21 2.91 9.79
C ALA A 75 -8.29 2.92 11.02
N LEU A 76 -8.06 1.76 11.63
CA LEU A 76 -7.14 1.59 12.75
C LEU A 76 -5.70 1.94 12.35
N ALA A 77 -5.27 1.54 11.15
CA ALA A 77 -3.97 1.91 10.62
C ALA A 77 -3.85 3.42 10.36
N ALA A 78 -4.89 4.05 9.82
CA ALA A 78 -4.93 5.49 9.61
C ALA A 78 -4.82 6.26 10.93
N ALA A 79 -5.68 5.94 11.90
CA ALA A 79 -5.71 6.58 13.21
C ALA A 79 -4.42 6.32 13.99
N GLY A 80 -3.90 5.10 13.92
CA GLY A 80 -2.66 4.70 14.56
C GLY A 80 -1.43 5.38 13.96
N MET A 81 -1.38 5.54 12.63
CA MET A 81 -0.33 6.32 11.98
C MET A 81 -0.42 7.80 12.34
N ASP A 82 -1.62 8.37 12.42
CA ASP A 82 -1.80 9.75 12.91
C ASP A 82 -1.25 9.93 14.33
N TRP A 83 -1.61 9.03 15.24
CA TRP A 83 -1.11 9.05 16.61
C TRP A 83 0.43 8.89 16.67
N LEU A 84 1.00 8.01 15.84
CA LEU A 84 2.44 7.80 15.77
C LEU A 84 3.16 9.06 15.29
N LEU A 85 2.68 9.67 14.20
CA LEU A 85 3.29 10.83 13.55
C LEU A 85 3.18 12.12 14.34
N ARG A 86 2.12 12.32 15.13
CA ARG A 86 2.01 13.49 16.02
C ARG A 86 3.12 13.58 17.07
N GLY A 87 3.81 12.46 17.35
CA GLY A 87 5.01 12.44 18.19
C GLY A 87 6.31 12.72 17.45
N HIS A 88 6.28 12.95 16.13
CA HIS A 88 7.49 13.10 15.31
C HIS A 88 8.07 14.52 15.45
N PRO A 89 9.36 14.69 15.82
CA PRO A 89 9.96 15.99 16.09
C PRO A 89 9.96 16.92 14.87
N SER A 90 10.12 16.38 13.66
CA SER A 90 10.12 17.14 12.39
C SER A 90 8.74 17.25 11.70
N LEU A 91 7.63 16.85 12.34
CA LEU A 91 6.31 17.05 11.75
C LEU A 91 6.01 18.54 11.55
N ASN A 92 6.50 19.42 12.44
CA ASN A 92 6.38 20.88 12.37
C ASN A 92 4.94 21.37 12.14
N GLY A 93 3.94 20.66 12.69
CA GLY A 93 2.52 21.01 12.51
C GLY A 93 1.95 20.77 11.10
N ARG A 94 2.67 20.06 10.23
CA ARG A 94 2.18 19.66 8.90
C ARG A 94 0.99 18.72 9.04
N ALA A 95 0.04 18.85 8.12
CA ALA A 95 -1.11 17.94 8.06
C ALA A 95 -0.63 16.50 7.83
N THR A 96 -1.06 15.59 8.72
CA THR A 96 -0.64 14.19 8.71
C THR A 96 -1.20 13.36 7.55
N PHE A 97 -2.23 13.90 6.88
CA PHE A 97 -3.04 13.20 5.88
C PHE A 97 -2.20 12.58 4.74
N GLN A 98 -1.10 13.23 4.35
CA GLN A 98 -0.20 12.76 3.29
C GLN A 98 0.52 11.42 3.59
N TRP A 99 0.60 11.02 4.86
CA TRP A 99 1.27 9.79 5.29
C TRP A 99 0.28 8.67 5.69
N TRP A 100 -1.04 8.92 5.67
CA TRP A 100 -2.03 7.91 6.04
C TRP A 100 -2.34 6.93 4.91
N TYR A 101 -2.14 7.34 3.66
CA TYR A 101 -2.62 6.59 2.49
C TYR A 101 -2.02 5.20 2.38
N LEU A 102 -0.70 5.08 2.40
CA LEU A 102 -0.04 3.79 2.22
C LEU A 102 -0.29 2.83 3.39
N PRO A 103 -0.18 3.24 4.66
CA PRO A 103 -0.45 2.34 5.76
C PRO A 103 -1.90 1.84 5.78
N THR A 104 -2.85 2.71 5.48
CA THR A 104 -4.29 2.37 5.37
C THR A 104 -4.53 1.39 4.23
N LEU A 105 -3.95 1.66 3.06
CA LEU A 105 -4.07 0.76 1.91
C LEU A 105 -3.40 -0.59 2.20
N THR A 106 -2.27 -0.59 2.88
CA THR A 106 -1.52 -1.81 3.23
C THR A 106 -2.35 -2.74 4.09
N THR A 107 -2.91 -2.23 5.18
CA THR A 107 -3.72 -3.06 6.08
C THR A 107 -5.01 -3.52 5.43
N PHE A 108 -5.64 -2.68 4.61
CA PHE A 108 -6.80 -3.06 3.80
C PHE A 108 -6.48 -4.22 2.84
N VAL A 109 -5.38 -4.11 2.07
CA VAL A 109 -4.93 -5.13 1.12
C VAL A 109 -4.57 -6.43 1.84
N VAL A 110 -3.83 -6.35 2.94
CA VAL A 110 -3.45 -7.52 3.75
C VAL A 110 -4.70 -8.20 4.32
N SER A 111 -5.69 -7.43 4.79
CA SER A 111 -6.94 -7.97 5.30
C SER A 111 -7.73 -8.72 4.22
N ILE A 112 -7.84 -8.16 3.01
CA ILE A 112 -8.48 -8.83 1.87
C ILE A 112 -7.69 -10.07 1.45
N ALA A 113 -6.35 -9.99 1.38
CA ALA A 113 -5.53 -11.14 0.99
C ALA A 113 -5.71 -12.31 1.97
N LEU A 114 -5.69 -12.03 3.28
CA LEU A 114 -5.88 -13.04 4.33
C LEU A 114 -7.27 -13.67 4.32
N SER A 115 -8.32 -12.91 3.96
CA SER A 115 -9.69 -13.44 3.92
C SER A 115 -9.91 -14.44 2.78
N THR A 116 -9.09 -14.36 1.72
CA THR A 116 -9.17 -15.31 0.57
C THR A 116 -8.34 -16.59 0.77
N GLN A 117 -7.47 -16.63 1.78
CA GLN A 117 -6.57 -17.76 2.01
C GLN A 117 -7.29 -18.92 2.72
N PRO A 118 -7.00 -20.18 2.33
CA PRO A 118 -7.47 -21.32 3.09
C PRO A 118 -6.82 -21.36 4.47
N GLY A 119 -7.45 -22.07 5.40
CA GLY A 119 -6.94 -22.22 6.76
C GLY A 119 -5.58 -22.93 6.89
N GLY A 120 -5.07 -23.03 8.11
CA GLY A 120 -3.84 -23.78 8.40
C GLY A 120 -2.56 -23.01 8.07
N ALA A 121 -1.56 -23.71 7.54
CA ALA A 121 -0.21 -23.17 7.35
C ALA A 121 -0.15 -21.99 6.37
N ALA A 122 -0.91 -22.05 5.27
CA ALA A 122 -0.93 -20.98 4.25
C ALA A 122 -1.34 -19.64 4.86
N TRP A 123 -2.39 -19.63 5.69
CA TRP A 123 -2.83 -18.44 6.39
C TRP A 123 -1.80 -17.94 7.40
N VAL A 124 -1.14 -18.81 8.16
CA VAL A 124 -0.10 -18.40 9.12
C VAL A 124 1.06 -17.74 8.39
N VAL A 125 1.52 -18.32 7.29
CA VAL A 125 2.57 -17.72 6.45
C VAL A 125 2.11 -16.37 5.90
N GLY A 126 0.90 -16.31 5.34
CA GLY A 126 0.31 -15.06 4.85
C GLY A 126 0.20 -14.00 5.93
N PHE A 127 -0.15 -14.39 7.16
CA PHE A 127 -0.28 -13.49 8.31
C PHE A 127 1.07 -12.93 8.73
N LEU A 128 2.10 -13.76 8.81
CA LEU A 128 3.46 -13.32 9.14
C LEU A 128 4.03 -12.40 8.06
N VAL A 129 3.88 -12.76 6.79
CA VAL A 129 4.33 -11.94 5.65
C VAL A 129 3.57 -10.62 5.59
N GLY A 130 2.24 -10.66 5.73
CA GLY A 130 1.40 -9.47 5.77
C GLY A 130 1.73 -8.57 6.96
N GLY A 131 1.99 -9.15 8.13
CA GLY A 131 2.40 -8.41 9.31
C GLY A 131 3.76 -7.73 9.17
N ALA A 132 4.74 -8.43 8.59
CA ALA A 132 6.03 -7.82 8.25
C ALA A 132 5.84 -6.66 7.28
N LEU A 133 5.01 -6.83 6.24
CA LEU A 133 4.73 -5.76 5.28
C LEU A 133 4.09 -4.54 5.97
N VAL A 134 3.09 -4.74 6.83
CA VAL A 134 2.46 -3.66 7.62
C VAL A 134 3.49 -2.93 8.48
N PHE A 135 4.33 -3.67 9.20
CA PHE A 135 5.39 -3.11 10.04
C PHE A 135 6.37 -2.26 9.24
N PHE A 136 6.88 -2.79 8.12
CA PHE A 136 7.84 -2.07 7.28
C PHE A 136 7.22 -0.83 6.63
N VAL A 137 5.95 -0.87 6.26
CA VAL A 137 5.25 0.33 5.75
C VAL A 137 5.14 1.39 6.84
N PHE A 138 4.74 1.04 8.08
CA PHE A 138 4.70 2.02 9.18
C PHE A 138 6.08 2.62 9.46
N LEU A 139 7.12 1.80 9.48
CA LEU A 139 8.48 2.26 9.70
C LEU A 139 8.96 3.19 8.59
N ALA A 140 8.78 2.79 7.33
CA ALA A 140 9.25 3.57 6.19
C ALA A 140 8.47 4.89 6.05
N GLU A 141 7.16 4.89 6.31
CA GLU A 141 6.35 6.11 6.34
C GLU A 141 6.79 7.06 7.45
N TYR A 142 7.18 6.54 8.63
CA TYR A 142 7.72 7.37 9.70
C TYR A 142 9.04 8.03 9.29
N VAL A 143 9.97 7.26 8.72
CA VAL A 143 11.30 7.75 8.31
C VAL A 143 11.20 8.83 7.22
N VAL A 144 10.28 8.68 6.25
CA VAL A 144 10.13 9.64 5.13
C VAL A 144 9.61 11.01 5.57
N VAL A 145 9.10 11.16 6.79
CA VAL A 145 8.67 12.46 7.34
C VAL A 145 9.84 13.44 7.41
N ASP A 146 11.04 12.93 7.73
CA ASP A 146 12.29 13.70 7.84
C ASP A 146 13.19 13.45 6.62
N ALA A 147 13.23 14.44 5.72
CA ALA A 147 14.04 14.39 4.51
C ALA A 147 15.55 14.43 4.80
N ASP A 148 15.95 14.91 5.98
CA ASP A 148 17.35 14.95 6.41
C ASP A 148 17.79 13.63 7.07
N SER A 149 16.91 12.64 7.17
CA SER A 149 17.26 11.36 7.78
C SER A 149 18.25 10.56 6.91
N PRO A 150 19.26 9.90 7.52
CA PRO A 150 20.20 9.04 6.79
C PRO A 150 19.53 7.87 6.06
N HIS A 151 18.32 7.48 6.48
CA HIS A 151 17.55 6.38 5.94
C HIS A 151 16.49 6.80 4.92
N TYR A 152 16.42 8.10 4.58
CA TYR A 152 15.41 8.64 3.67
C TYR A 152 15.38 7.92 2.32
N THR A 153 16.52 7.79 1.65
CA THR A 153 16.62 7.14 0.33
C THR A 153 16.17 5.68 0.37
N LEU A 154 16.56 4.95 1.43
CA LEU A 154 16.15 3.56 1.62
C LEU A 154 14.64 3.46 1.84
N ALA A 155 14.05 4.37 2.62
CA ALA A 155 12.62 4.39 2.90
C ALA A 155 11.80 4.75 1.65
N VAL A 156 12.25 5.71 0.83
CA VAL A 156 11.62 6.04 -0.47
C VAL A 156 11.65 4.85 -1.43
N ALA A 157 12.81 4.18 -1.56
CA ALA A 157 12.93 2.98 -2.39
C ALA A 157 12.04 1.84 -1.86
N GLY A 158 12.03 1.62 -0.55
CA GLY A 158 11.20 0.64 0.12
C GLY A 158 9.70 0.88 -0.09
N LEU A 159 9.22 2.10 0.13
CA LEU A 159 7.82 2.48 -0.11
C LEU A 159 7.43 2.33 -1.59
N THR A 160 8.35 2.61 -2.51
CA THR A 160 8.12 2.40 -3.94
C THR A 160 7.91 0.91 -4.24
N ALA A 161 8.80 0.04 -3.74
CA ALA A 161 8.68 -1.41 -3.92
C ALA A 161 7.41 -1.98 -3.25
N MET A 162 7.11 -1.55 -2.03
CA MET A 162 5.92 -1.95 -1.28
C MET A 162 4.64 -1.50 -2.00
N SER A 163 4.61 -0.28 -2.54
CA SER A 163 3.44 0.23 -3.29
C SER A 163 3.07 -0.66 -4.48
N HIS A 164 4.06 -1.07 -5.27
CA HIS A 164 3.83 -2.00 -6.37
C HIS A 164 3.43 -3.39 -5.87
N THR A 165 4.08 -3.88 -4.80
CA THR A 165 3.74 -5.15 -4.16
C THR A 165 2.30 -5.18 -3.68
N LEU A 166 1.82 -4.08 -3.07
CA LEU A 166 0.44 -3.96 -2.59
C LEU A 166 -0.57 -4.02 -3.72
N PHE A 167 -0.32 -3.30 -4.81
CA PHE A 167 -1.19 -3.39 -5.98
C PHE A 167 -1.23 -4.81 -6.55
N PHE A 168 -0.08 -5.47 -6.66
CA PHE A 168 0.02 -6.85 -7.12
C PHE A 168 -0.76 -7.82 -6.20
N VAL A 169 -0.53 -7.75 -4.90
CA VAL A 169 -1.22 -8.60 -3.91
C VAL A 169 -2.72 -8.39 -3.97
N LEU A 170 -3.19 -7.14 -4.08
CA LEU A 170 -4.62 -6.85 -4.22
C LEU A 170 -5.21 -7.43 -5.52
N ALA A 171 -4.51 -7.27 -6.64
CA ALA A 171 -4.95 -7.81 -7.93
C ALA A 171 -5.08 -9.34 -7.89
N VAL A 172 -4.11 -10.02 -7.28
CA VAL A 172 -4.15 -11.47 -7.07
C VAL A 172 -5.32 -11.85 -6.15
N ALA A 173 -5.48 -11.17 -5.01
CA ALA A 173 -6.50 -11.46 -4.01
C ALA A 173 -7.93 -11.27 -4.55
N LEU A 174 -8.19 -10.16 -5.26
CA LEU A 174 -9.50 -9.92 -5.88
C LEU A 174 -9.83 -10.96 -6.95
N ARG A 175 -8.82 -11.39 -7.72
CA ARG A 175 -9.00 -12.42 -8.74
C ARG A 175 -9.19 -13.81 -8.14
N SER A 176 -8.46 -14.17 -7.08
CA SER A 176 -8.66 -15.45 -6.37
C SER A 176 -10.00 -15.52 -5.65
N GLY A 177 -10.51 -14.38 -5.17
CA GLY A 177 -11.84 -14.27 -4.55
C GLY A 177 -13.02 -14.32 -5.52
N GLY A 178 -12.79 -14.42 -6.84
CA GLY A 178 -13.87 -14.47 -7.84
C GLY A 178 -14.74 -13.20 -7.85
N VAL A 179 -14.16 -12.05 -7.49
CA VAL A 179 -14.88 -10.78 -7.35
C VAL A 179 -15.44 -10.34 -8.71
N ARG A 180 -16.71 -9.95 -8.72
CA ARG A 180 -17.39 -9.46 -9.93
C ARG A 180 -16.73 -8.21 -10.46
N LEU A 181 -16.72 -8.05 -11.78
CA LEU A 181 -16.05 -6.95 -12.48
C LEU A 181 -16.40 -5.57 -11.90
N TYR A 182 -17.67 -5.30 -11.60
CA TYR A 182 -18.11 -4.00 -11.08
C TYR A 182 -17.61 -3.68 -9.66
N LEU A 183 -17.15 -4.67 -8.88
CA LEU A 183 -16.47 -4.46 -7.59
C LEU A 183 -14.95 -4.47 -7.74
N LEU A 184 -14.44 -5.29 -8.66
CA LEU A 184 -13.03 -5.42 -8.95
C LEU A 184 -12.44 -4.13 -9.53
N LEU A 185 -13.12 -3.52 -10.51
CA LEU A 185 -12.60 -2.33 -11.21
C LEU A 185 -12.44 -1.13 -10.28
N PRO A 186 -13.42 -0.73 -9.44
CA PRO A 186 -13.24 0.37 -8.49
C PRO A 186 -12.13 0.13 -7.48
N ALA A 187 -11.98 -1.10 -6.98
CA ALA A 187 -10.95 -1.45 -6.03
C ALA A 187 -9.53 -1.34 -6.64
N LEU A 188 -9.35 -1.88 -7.86
CA LEU A 188 -8.08 -1.75 -8.59
C LEU A 188 -7.80 -0.31 -9.01
N PHE A 189 -8.83 0.45 -9.39
CA PHE A 189 -8.69 1.87 -9.71
C PHE A 189 -8.12 2.63 -8.51
N MET A 190 -8.75 2.49 -7.35
CA MET A 190 -8.35 3.18 -6.13
C MET A 190 -6.92 2.79 -5.73
N ALA A 191 -6.59 1.49 -5.78
CA ALA A 191 -5.25 1.03 -5.45
C ALA A 191 -4.19 1.55 -6.42
N ALA A 192 -4.42 1.48 -7.74
CA ALA A 192 -3.50 1.99 -8.76
C ALA A 192 -3.32 3.51 -8.65
N ALA A 193 -4.42 4.26 -8.45
CA ALA A 193 -4.37 5.71 -8.31
C ALA A 193 -3.65 6.14 -7.03
N LEU A 194 -3.91 5.51 -5.88
CA LEU A 194 -3.26 5.86 -4.62
C LEU A 194 -1.77 5.47 -4.59
N THR A 195 -1.42 4.29 -5.10
CA THR A 195 -0.02 3.83 -5.15
C THR A 195 0.81 4.69 -6.09
N SER A 196 0.31 4.94 -7.31
CA SER A 196 0.99 5.84 -8.25
C SER A 196 1.08 7.26 -7.72
N LEU A 197 0.02 7.82 -7.11
CA LEU A 197 0.05 9.14 -6.50
C LEU A 197 1.14 9.25 -5.43
N ARG A 198 1.26 8.23 -4.58
CA ARG A 198 2.28 8.22 -3.53
C ARG A 198 3.68 8.16 -4.11
N ILE A 199 3.93 7.26 -5.07
CA ILE A 199 5.24 7.16 -5.72
C ILE A 199 5.59 8.49 -6.40
N LEU A 200 4.66 9.05 -7.17
CA LEU A 200 4.83 10.33 -7.84
C LEU A 200 5.15 11.46 -6.86
N HIS A 201 4.43 11.53 -5.73
CA HIS A 201 4.68 12.52 -4.69
C HIS A 201 6.08 12.39 -4.06
N LEU A 202 6.57 11.16 -3.83
CA LEU A 202 7.90 10.92 -3.28
C LEU A 202 9.01 11.33 -4.25
N TRP A 203 8.86 11.01 -5.53
CA TRP A 203 9.90 11.23 -6.54
C TRP A 203 9.90 12.64 -7.13
N MET A 204 8.77 13.37 -7.09
CA MET A 204 8.66 14.73 -7.62
C MET A 204 8.75 15.82 -6.54
N GLY A 205 9.43 15.53 -5.43
CA GLY A 205 9.72 16.53 -4.39
C GLY A 205 8.47 17.05 -3.68
N GLY A 206 7.44 16.21 -3.48
CA GLY A 206 6.23 16.56 -2.75
C GLY A 206 5.13 17.24 -3.59
N LYS A 207 5.24 17.24 -4.92
CA LYS A 207 4.17 17.73 -5.80
C LYS A 207 3.05 16.69 -5.96
N TRP A 208 1.82 17.15 -5.88
CA TRP A 208 0.63 16.32 -6.06
C TRP A 208 0.23 16.24 -7.53
N GLU A 209 0.72 15.24 -8.24
CA GLU A 209 0.38 14.98 -9.65
C GLU A 209 -0.83 14.05 -9.78
N THR A 210 -2.00 14.56 -9.38
CA THR A 210 -3.26 13.80 -9.42
C THR A 210 -3.70 13.45 -10.84
N GLY A 211 -3.37 14.29 -11.82
CA GLY A 211 -3.68 14.02 -13.24
C GLY A 211 -3.00 12.75 -13.74
N TRP A 212 -1.71 12.58 -13.45
CA TRP A 212 -0.97 11.37 -13.79
C TRP A 212 -1.49 10.15 -13.03
N SER A 213 -1.73 10.27 -11.72
CA SER A 213 -2.18 9.11 -10.93
C SER A 213 -3.55 8.59 -11.36
N LEU A 214 -4.50 9.49 -11.66
CA LEU A 214 -5.81 9.11 -12.19
C LEU A 214 -5.68 8.50 -13.60
N GLY A 215 -4.83 9.06 -14.46
CA GLY A 215 -4.57 8.50 -15.79
C GLY A 215 -3.99 7.09 -15.73
N ILE A 216 -3.03 6.85 -14.84
CA ILE A 216 -2.44 5.54 -14.59
C ILE A 216 -3.50 4.56 -14.07
N GLY A 217 -4.32 4.99 -13.10
CA GLY A 217 -5.42 4.19 -12.56
C GLY A 217 -6.43 3.79 -13.61
N LEU A 218 -6.87 4.73 -14.45
CA LEU A 218 -7.79 4.46 -15.56
C LEU A 218 -7.20 3.47 -16.55
N ALA A 219 -5.93 3.66 -16.97
CA ALA A 219 -5.27 2.75 -17.90
C ALA A 219 -5.16 1.33 -17.33
N CYS A 220 -4.79 1.18 -16.06
CA CYS A 220 -4.71 -0.12 -15.39
C CYS A 220 -6.06 -0.83 -15.35
N VAL A 221 -7.14 -0.10 -15.08
CA VAL A 221 -8.48 -0.67 -14.95
C VAL A 221 -9.10 -1.03 -16.31
N GLN A 222 -8.82 -0.27 -17.36
CA GLN A 222 -9.22 -0.65 -18.72
C GLN A 222 -8.55 -1.95 -19.16
N LEU A 223 -7.25 -2.10 -18.86
CA LEU A 223 -6.54 -3.35 -19.08
C LEU A 223 -7.12 -4.48 -18.21
N ALA A 224 -7.37 -4.22 -16.92
CA ALA A 224 -7.96 -5.20 -16.02
C ALA A 224 -9.33 -5.70 -16.51
N ALA A 225 -10.16 -4.82 -17.07
CA ALA A 225 -11.45 -5.18 -17.65
C ALA A 225 -11.29 -6.15 -18.82
N GLY A 226 -10.36 -5.89 -19.74
CA GLY A 226 -10.06 -6.81 -20.85
C GLY A 226 -9.51 -8.15 -20.37
N LEU A 227 -8.57 -8.12 -19.42
CA LEU A 227 -7.93 -9.33 -18.86
C LEU A 227 -8.90 -10.18 -18.03
N HIS A 228 -9.93 -9.59 -17.44
CA HIS A 228 -10.87 -10.30 -16.57
C HIS A 228 -11.61 -11.44 -17.28
N TYR A 229 -11.89 -11.29 -18.58
CA TYR A 229 -12.59 -12.31 -19.38
C TYR A 229 -11.68 -13.42 -19.90
N LEU A 230 -10.37 -13.26 -19.77
CA LEU A 230 -9.42 -14.29 -20.18
C LEU A 230 -9.28 -15.36 -19.08
N PRO A 231 -9.00 -16.63 -19.45
CA PRO A 231 -8.81 -17.73 -18.50
C PRO A 231 -7.41 -17.66 -17.84
N LEU A 232 -7.13 -16.53 -17.18
CA LEU A 232 -5.87 -16.26 -16.50
C LEU A 232 -5.94 -16.71 -15.04
N THR A 233 -4.85 -17.32 -14.58
CA THR A 233 -4.66 -17.59 -13.15
C THR A 233 -4.55 -16.27 -12.36
N PRO A 234 -4.85 -16.26 -11.05
CA PRO A 234 -4.74 -15.03 -10.24
C PRO A 234 -3.35 -14.39 -10.30
N LEU A 235 -2.30 -15.23 -10.31
CA LEU A 235 -0.92 -14.76 -10.39
C LEU A 235 -0.60 -14.11 -11.74
N GLN A 236 -1.04 -14.73 -12.84
CA GLN A 236 -0.92 -14.17 -14.19
C GLN A 236 -1.63 -12.82 -14.30
N PHE A 237 -2.85 -12.73 -13.77
CA PHE A 237 -3.63 -11.50 -13.77
C PHE A 237 -2.90 -10.36 -13.04
N GLY A 238 -2.35 -10.63 -11.85
CA GLY A 238 -1.54 -9.66 -11.11
C GLY A 238 -0.26 -9.25 -11.86
N LEU A 239 0.47 -10.20 -12.43
CA LEU A 239 1.71 -9.95 -13.18
C LEU A 239 1.48 -9.12 -14.45
N LEU A 240 0.36 -9.36 -15.14
CA LEU A 240 0.00 -8.59 -16.32
C LEU A 240 -0.35 -7.14 -16.00
N LEU A 241 -0.89 -6.87 -14.80
CA LEU A 241 -1.28 -5.53 -14.36
C LEU A 241 -0.14 -4.73 -13.70
N ILE A 242 0.80 -5.37 -13.01
CA ILE A 242 1.93 -4.66 -12.40
C ILE A 242 2.86 -4.03 -13.44
N GLY A 243 3.01 -4.67 -14.61
CA GLY A 243 3.81 -4.15 -15.73
C GLY A 243 3.36 -2.75 -16.18
N PRO A 244 2.09 -2.57 -16.58
CA PRO A 244 1.50 -1.27 -16.90
C PRO A 244 1.59 -0.26 -15.76
N LEU A 245 1.30 -0.66 -14.50
CA LEU A 245 1.38 0.25 -13.37
C LEU A 245 2.80 0.82 -13.20
N TYR A 246 3.80 -0.06 -13.17
CA TYR A 246 5.21 0.33 -13.05
C TYR A 246 5.66 1.14 -14.26
N GLY A 247 5.34 0.68 -15.47
CA GLY A 247 5.75 1.31 -16.71
C GLY A 247 5.19 2.74 -16.86
N LEU A 248 3.91 2.94 -16.56
CA LEU A 248 3.31 4.27 -16.65
C LEU A 248 3.78 5.20 -15.53
N THR A 249 4.01 4.67 -14.32
CA THR A 249 4.54 5.46 -13.20
C THR A 249 5.97 5.94 -13.48
N SER A 250 6.85 5.03 -13.94
CA SER A 250 8.22 5.37 -14.33
C SER A 250 8.29 6.30 -15.54
N LEU A 251 7.39 6.14 -16.51
CA LEU A 251 7.25 7.06 -17.64
C LEU A 251 6.88 8.47 -17.16
N ALA A 252 5.90 8.59 -16.26
CA ALA A 252 5.45 9.88 -15.72
C ALA A 252 6.59 10.62 -15.00
N ILE A 253 7.35 9.91 -14.15
CA ILE A 253 8.53 10.47 -13.46
C ILE A 253 9.54 11.01 -14.49
N ARG A 254 9.94 10.20 -15.46
CA ARG A 254 10.97 10.55 -16.47
C ARG A 254 10.55 11.70 -17.38
N LEU A 255 9.29 11.75 -17.78
CA LEU A 255 8.77 12.86 -18.60
C LEU A 255 8.78 14.18 -17.82
N ASN A 256 8.47 14.13 -16.53
CA ASN A 256 8.51 15.31 -15.67
C ASN A 256 9.94 15.79 -15.37
N GLU A 257 10.91 14.88 -15.37
CA GLU A 257 12.35 15.18 -15.29
C GLU A 257 12.94 15.73 -16.61
N GLY A 258 12.13 15.88 -17.66
CA GLY A 258 12.54 16.45 -18.95
C GLY A 258 13.24 15.46 -19.89
N ALA A 259 13.15 14.15 -19.63
CA ALA A 259 13.72 13.15 -20.52
C ALA A 259 12.99 13.13 -21.87
N ALA A 260 13.74 12.96 -22.96
CA ALA A 260 13.15 12.76 -24.29
C ALA A 260 12.24 11.51 -24.29
N VAL A 261 11.02 11.64 -24.84
CA VAL A 261 9.99 10.58 -24.84
C VAL A 261 10.56 9.22 -25.26
N ARG A 262 11.41 9.17 -26.30
CA ARG A 262 12.02 7.93 -26.79
C ARG A 262 12.94 7.26 -25.77
N ARG A 263 13.64 8.02 -24.92
CA ARG A 263 14.48 7.46 -23.85
C ARG A 263 13.65 7.13 -22.62
N ALA A 264 12.61 7.92 -22.35
CA ALA A 264 11.72 7.72 -21.21
C ALA A 264 10.91 6.42 -21.32
N THR A 265 10.58 5.95 -22.53
CA THR A 265 9.75 4.75 -22.75
C THR A 265 10.49 3.42 -22.76
N VAL A 266 11.81 3.38 -22.95
CA VAL A 266 12.57 2.12 -23.13
C VAL A 266 12.50 1.24 -21.89
N GLU A 267 12.81 1.80 -20.72
CA GLU A 267 12.77 1.06 -19.45
C GLU A 267 11.35 0.58 -19.07
N PRO A 268 10.31 1.45 -19.11
CA PRO A 268 8.93 1.02 -18.93
C PRO A 268 8.51 -0.16 -19.80
N VAL A 269 8.84 -0.11 -21.09
CA VAL A 269 8.45 -1.14 -22.07
C VAL A 269 9.20 -2.44 -21.81
N MET A 270 10.49 -2.38 -21.47
CA MET A 270 11.26 -3.57 -21.12
C MET A 270 10.71 -4.28 -19.88
N VAL A 271 10.41 -3.53 -18.81
CA VAL A 271 9.88 -4.12 -17.57
C VAL A 271 8.47 -4.66 -17.77
N ALA A 272 7.60 -3.93 -18.47
CA ALA A 272 6.27 -4.43 -18.82
C ALA A 272 6.34 -5.71 -19.67
N GLY A 273 7.22 -5.73 -20.67
CA GLY A 273 7.48 -6.91 -21.50
C GLY A 273 7.99 -8.11 -20.69
N LEU A 274 8.90 -7.87 -19.73
CA LEU A 274 9.41 -8.91 -18.83
C LEU A 274 8.28 -9.49 -17.96
N CYS A 275 7.46 -8.62 -17.34
CA CYS A 275 6.33 -9.05 -16.52
C CYS A 275 5.33 -9.88 -17.33
N TRP A 276 5.03 -9.47 -18.56
CA TRP A 276 4.14 -10.21 -19.44
C TRP A 276 4.74 -11.54 -19.90
N GLY A 277 6.05 -11.56 -20.22
CA GLY A 277 6.77 -12.79 -20.52
C GLY A 277 6.73 -13.79 -19.37
N LEU A 278 7.01 -13.34 -18.14
CA LEU A 278 6.91 -14.18 -16.94
C LEU A 278 5.49 -14.68 -16.70
N ALA A 279 4.48 -13.84 -16.90
CA ALA A 279 3.09 -14.25 -16.77
C ALA A 279 2.73 -15.39 -17.75
N LEU A 280 3.20 -15.33 -18.99
CA LEU A 280 2.92 -16.37 -19.98
C LEU A 280 3.66 -17.69 -19.73
N LEU A 281 4.80 -17.65 -19.03
CA LEU A 281 5.60 -18.84 -18.70
C LEU A 281 5.02 -19.64 -17.53
N ILE A 282 4.36 -18.96 -16.58
CA ILE A 282 3.71 -19.61 -15.44
C ILE A 282 2.39 -20.19 -15.93
N ARG A 283 2.35 -21.46 -16.35
CA ARG A 283 1.14 -22.21 -16.67
C ARG A 283 0.83 -23.23 -15.59
#